data_AF-A0AAD7M4K4-F1
#
_entry.id   AF-A0AAD7M4K4-F1
#
_cell.length_a   1.000
_cell.length_b   1.000
_cell.length_c   1.000
_cell.angle_alpha   90.00
_cell.angle_beta   90.00
_cell.angle_gamma   90.00
#
_symmetry.space_group_name_H-M   'P 1'
#
loop_
_entity.id
_entity.type
_entity.pdbx_description
1 polymer ?
#
loop_
_entity_poly.entity_id
_entity_poly.type
_entity_poly.pdbx_seq_one_letter_code
_entity_poly.pdbx_strand_id
1 'polypeptide(L)'
;MWIGQRGGQKDITVKDIDYLWKTYEQGKQSSKDKKKIEANQLSALEIKRKKECHVKRGEQLAFEASKCSSDDDINALLKEEKDLVTYHKRQVKETIDIVKEEMNLLVEADQPGNHLDDYISKLNAILSQKAAGILELQTQLAQFQRSLYEFNVLVSSDN
;
A
#
# COMPACT_ATOMS: atom_id res chain seq x y z
N MET A 1 46.02 9.23 -11.04
CA MET A 1 45.39 9.93 -12.18
C MET A 1 44.52 8.93 -12.90
N TRP A 2 43.21 8.94 -12.67
CA TRP A 2 42.25 8.09 -13.38
C TRP A 2 41.35 8.99 -14.22
N ILE A 3 41.47 8.86 -15.54
CA ILE A 3 40.60 9.51 -16.51
C ILE A 3 39.64 8.44 -17.01
N GLY A 4 38.37 8.55 -16.61
CA GLY A 4 37.26 7.74 -17.11
C GLY A 4 36.30 8.64 -17.87
N GLN A 5 36.03 8.28 -19.12
CA GLN A 5 35.23 9.03 -20.09
C GLN A 5 33.80 9.30 -19.61
N ARG A 6 33.37 10.55 -19.78
CA ARG A 6 32.02 11.05 -19.49
C ARG A 6 31.07 10.62 -20.62
N GLY A 7 30.39 9.49 -20.43
CA GLY A 7 29.20 9.12 -21.19
C GLY A 7 28.04 9.98 -20.72
N GLY A 8 27.36 10.68 -21.63
CA GLY A 8 26.27 11.59 -21.31
C GLY A 8 25.10 10.89 -20.64
N GLN A 9 25.06 10.93 -19.32
CA GLN A 9 23.83 10.81 -18.56
C GLN A 9 23.14 12.17 -18.59
N LYS A 10 21.86 12.19 -18.97
CA LYS A 10 21.01 13.36 -18.77
C LYS A 10 20.85 13.52 -17.25
N ASP A 11 21.68 14.36 -16.65
CA ASP A 11 21.54 14.75 -15.25
C ASP A 11 20.12 15.30 -15.07
N ILE A 12 19.32 14.60 -14.27
CA ILE A 12 18.04 15.09 -13.81
C ILE A 12 18.35 16.37 -13.04
N THR A 13 17.93 17.51 -13.57
CA THR A 13 18.26 18.79 -12.96
C THR A 13 17.39 19.01 -11.72
N VAL A 14 17.86 19.80 -10.76
CA VAL A 14 17.10 20.16 -9.55
C VAL A 14 15.70 20.72 -9.89
N LYS A 15 15.54 21.36 -11.06
CA LYS A 15 14.27 21.87 -11.56
C LYS A 15 13.28 20.76 -11.96
N ASP A 16 13.78 19.65 -12.49
CA ASP A 16 12.96 18.49 -12.86
C ASP A 16 12.42 17.78 -11.61
N ILE A 17 13.23 17.76 -10.54
CA ILE A 17 12.85 17.20 -9.23
C ILE A 17 11.80 18.08 -8.54
N ASP A 18 11.97 19.41 -8.54
CA ASP A 18 11.01 20.36 -7.98
C ASP A 18 9.65 20.27 -8.70
N TYR A 19 9.67 20.09 -10.02
CA TYR A 19 8.48 19.86 -10.82
C TYR A 19 7.77 18.53 -10.46
N LEU A 20 8.51 17.43 -10.34
CA LEU A 20 7.95 16.14 -9.93
C LEU A 20 7.33 16.20 -8.52
N TRP A 21 7.99 16.89 -7.60
CA TRP A 21 7.47 17.10 -6.25
C TRP A 21 6.17 17.93 -6.31
N LYS A 22 6.15 19.08 -6.98
CA LYS A 22 4.93 19.89 -7.11
C LYS A 22 3.73 19.11 -7.67
N THR A 23 3.99 18.21 -8.62
CA THR A 23 2.96 17.35 -9.23
C THR A 23 2.41 16.30 -8.25
N TYR A 24 3.28 15.69 -7.44
CA TYR A 24 2.89 14.75 -6.38
C TYR A 24 2.12 15.43 -5.24
N GLU A 25 2.43 16.70 -4.95
CA GLU A 25 1.78 17.49 -3.91
C GLU A 25 0.34 17.91 -4.30
N GLN A 26 0.12 18.30 -5.55
CA GLN A 26 -1.22 18.61 -6.08
C GLN A 26 -2.19 17.42 -6.04
N GLY A 27 -1.70 16.20 -6.29
CA GLY A 27 -2.51 14.98 -6.21
C GLY A 27 -3.07 14.69 -4.80
N LYS A 28 -2.39 15.17 -3.74
CA LYS A 28 -2.85 14.98 -2.35
C LYS A 28 -4.05 15.86 -1.96
N GLN A 29 -4.25 17.01 -2.62
CA GLN A 29 -5.35 17.93 -2.30
C GLN A 29 -6.70 17.47 -2.88
N SER A 30 -6.71 16.77 -4.02
CA SER A 30 -7.94 16.32 -4.68
C SER A 30 -8.70 15.19 -3.95
N SER A 31 -8.11 14.57 -2.91
CA SER A 31 -8.70 13.40 -2.23
C SER A 31 -9.63 13.75 -1.05
N LYS A 32 -9.80 15.04 -0.71
CA LYS A 32 -10.55 15.46 0.48
C LYS A 32 -12.07 15.56 0.30
N ASP A 33 -12.59 15.49 -0.92
CA ASP A 33 -14.01 15.79 -1.17
C ASP A 33 -14.95 14.58 -1.26
N LYS A 34 -14.44 13.35 -1.17
CA LYS A 34 -15.30 12.13 -1.27
C LYS A 34 -15.79 11.56 0.07
N LYS A 35 -15.44 12.16 1.21
CA LYS A 35 -15.77 11.61 2.55
C LYS A 35 -17.09 12.11 3.17
N LYS A 36 -17.94 12.83 2.43
CA LYS A 36 -19.12 13.53 3.01
C LYS A 36 -20.46 13.25 2.30
N ILE A 37 -20.74 12.02 1.89
CA ILE A 37 -22.09 11.65 1.38
C ILE A 37 -22.68 10.39 2.05
N GLU A 38 -21.90 9.53 2.70
CA GLU A 38 -22.40 8.23 3.18
C GLU A 38 -22.81 8.17 4.67
N ALA A 39 -22.78 9.29 5.39
CA ALA A 39 -23.13 9.30 6.82
C ALA A 39 -24.63 9.53 7.13
N ASN A 40 -25.48 9.75 6.12
CA ASN A 40 -26.87 10.18 6.32
C ASN A 40 -27.97 9.21 5.87
N GLN A 41 -27.64 7.97 5.48
CA GLN A 41 -28.65 7.02 4.97
C GLN A 41 -28.94 5.81 5.87
N LEU A 42 -28.35 5.70 7.06
CA LEU A 42 -28.53 4.53 7.94
C LEU A 42 -29.55 4.70 9.09
N SER A 43 -30.33 5.78 9.15
CA SER A 43 -31.18 6.07 10.33
C SER A 43 -32.68 5.80 10.20
N ALA A 44 -33.17 5.09 9.17
CA ALA A 44 -34.61 5.09 8.86
C ALA A 44 -35.37 3.74 8.91
N LEU A 45 -34.81 2.61 9.36
CA LEU A 45 -35.58 1.36 9.31
C LEU A 45 -35.36 0.40 10.51
N GLU A 46 -35.63 0.87 11.73
CA GLU A 46 -35.73 0.01 12.93
C GLU A 46 -37.11 0.13 13.60
N ILE A 47 -38.21 -0.22 12.91
CA ILE A 47 -39.50 -0.41 13.60
C ILE A 47 -40.28 -1.58 12.99
N LYS A 48 -40.48 -2.62 13.81
CA LYS A 48 -41.49 -3.72 13.75
C LYS A 48 -41.22 -4.89 12.79
N ARG A 49 -40.85 -6.04 13.38
CA ARG A 49 -41.80 -7.16 13.59
C ARG A 49 -41.21 -8.27 14.47
N LYS A 50 -41.63 -8.30 15.74
CA LYS A 50 -41.80 -9.56 16.48
C LYS A 50 -43.13 -10.17 16.04
N LYS A 51 -43.13 -11.39 15.54
CA LYS A 51 -44.23 -12.36 15.70
C LYS A 51 -43.71 -13.78 15.52
N GLU A 52 -43.83 -14.49 16.61
CA GLU A 52 -43.69 -15.92 16.84
C GLU A 52 -44.53 -16.77 15.87
N CYS A 53 -43.96 -17.87 15.34
CA CYS A 53 -44.74 -19.05 14.99
C CYS A 53 -43.86 -20.32 15.04
N HIS A 54 -44.40 -21.32 15.73
CA HIS A 54 -43.86 -22.64 16.02
C HIS A 54 -43.67 -23.54 14.79
N VAL A 55 -42.60 -24.34 14.85
CA VAL A 55 -42.46 -25.76 14.43
C VAL A 55 -42.80 -26.15 12.99
N LYS A 56 -41.74 -26.42 12.21
CA LYS A 56 -41.48 -27.61 11.37
C LYS A 56 -40.06 -27.48 10.81
N ARG A 57 -39.06 -28.05 11.49
CA ARG A 57 -38.49 -29.40 11.24
C ARG A 57 -37.67 -29.48 9.95
N GLY A 58 -36.35 -29.47 10.11
CA GLY A 58 -35.52 -30.51 9.48
C GLY A 58 -34.35 -30.07 8.61
N GLU A 59 -34.57 -29.28 7.56
CA GLU A 59 -33.65 -29.32 6.40
C GLU A 59 -33.22 -27.94 5.86
N GLN A 60 -33.60 -26.84 6.52
CA GLN A 60 -33.40 -25.48 6.00
C GLN A 60 -32.24 -24.70 6.63
N LEU A 61 -31.53 -25.29 7.61
CA LEU A 61 -30.45 -24.62 8.35
C LEU A 61 -29.06 -24.71 7.68
N ALA A 62 -28.90 -25.57 6.68
CA ALA A 62 -27.61 -25.74 5.99
C ALA A 62 -27.35 -24.64 4.94
N PHE A 63 -28.40 -24.10 4.32
CA PHE A 63 -28.26 -23.11 3.25
C PHE A 63 -27.99 -21.69 3.79
N GLU A 64 -28.60 -21.30 4.91
CA GLU A 64 -28.41 -19.97 5.51
C GLU A 64 -27.05 -19.84 6.22
N ALA A 65 -26.54 -20.91 6.85
CA ALA A 65 -25.22 -20.92 7.46
C ALA A 65 -24.08 -20.79 6.42
N SER A 66 -24.26 -21.40 5.24
CA SER A 66 -23.26 -21.38 4.15
C SER A 66 -23.13 -20.02 3.46
N LYS A 67 -24.20 -19.20 3.48
CA LYS A 67 -24.18 -17.87 2.88
C LYS A 67 -23.58 -16.82 3.81
N CYS A 68 -23.81 -16.95 5.12
CA CYS A 68 -23.24 -16.05 6.12
C CYS A 68 -21.71 -16.12 6.15
N SER A 69 -21.11 -17.32 6.06
CA SER A 69 -19.64 -17.47 6.02
C SER A 69 -19.03 -16.85 4.77
N SER A 70 -19.70 -16.99 3.61
CA SER A 70 -19.23 -16.41 2.35
C SER A 70 -19.22 -14.88 2.37
N ASP A 71 -20.19 -14.24 3.01
CA ASP A 71 -20.23 -12.78 3.12
C ASP A 71 -19.11 -12.28 4.06
N ASP A 72 -18.83 -13.00 5.16
CA ASP A 72 -17.72 -12.68 6.08
C ASP A 72 -16.35 -12.84 5.41
N ASP A 73 -16.18 -13.87 4.57
CA ASP A 73 -14.97 -14.12 3.77
C ASP A 73 -14.69 -13.00 2.76
N ILE A 74 -15.72 -12.55 2.03
CA ILE A 74 -15.61 -11.42 1.09
C ILE A 74 -15.29 -10.11 1.84
N ASN A 75 -15.92 -9.89 2.99
CA ASN A 75 -15.64 -8.71 3.82
C ASN A 75 -14.20 -8.72 4.34
N ALA A 76 -13.65 -9.88 4.70
CA ALA A 76 -12.26 -10.03 5.10
C ALA A 76 -11.29 -9.71 3.95
N LEU A 77 -11.56 -10.22 2.74
CA LEU A 77 -10.74 -9.97 1.55
C LEU A 77 -10.73 -8.48 1.16
N LEU A 78 -11.89 -7.81 1.18
CA LEU A 78 -11.98 -6.37 0.89
C LEU A 78 -11.20 -5.53 1.91
N LYS A 79 -11.20 -5.96 3.17
CA LYS A 79 -10.40 -5.32 4.22
C LYS A 79 -8.91 -5.50 3.96
N GLU A 80 -8.47 -6.71 3.63
CA GLU A 80 -7.06 -6.96 3.29
C GLU A 80 -6.59 -6.18 2.06
N GLU A 81 -7.41 -6.09 1.00
CA GLU A 81 -7.11 -5.26 -0.17
C GLU A 81 -6.88 -3.79 0.23
N LYS A 82 -7.79 -3.25 1.04
CA LYS A 82 -7.72 -1.87 1.52
C LYS A 82 -6.48 -1.63 2.39
N ASP A 83 -6.15 -2.59 3.25
CA ASP A 83 -4.97 -2.55 4.10
C ASP A 83 -3.69 -2.58 3.24
N LEU A 84 -3.61 -3.48 2.23
CA LEU A 84 -2.52 -3.56 1.26
C LEU A 84 -2.34 -2.25 0.46
N VAL A 85 -3.42 -1.70 -0.08
CA VAL A 85 -3.37 -0.42 -0.84
C VAL A 85 -2.93 0.73 0.06
N THR A 86 -3.37 0.74 1.32
CA THR A 86 -2.95 1.74 2.30
C THR A 86 -1.47 1.62 2.60
N TYR A 87 -1.00 0.39 2.81
CA TYR A 87 0.40 0.06 3.04
C TYR A 87 1.27 0.49 1.85
N HIS A 88 0.87 0.13 0.63
CA HIS A 88 1.59 0.52 -0.59
C HIS A 88 1.68 2.05 -0.76
N LYS A 89 0.59 2.77 -0.53
CA LYS A 89 0.59 4.25 -0.55
C LYS A 89 1.51 4.86 0.50
N ARG A 90 1.64 4.24 1.66
CA ARG A 90 2.56 4.65 2.71
C ARG A 90 4.01 4.39 2.29
N GLN A 91 4.30 3.18 1.81
CA GLN A 91 5.63 2.78 1.35
C GLN A 91 6.15 3.67 0.21
N VAL A 92 5.27 4.10 -0.72
CA VAL A 92 5.65 5.06 -1.78
C VAL A 92 6.05 6.41 -1.20
N LYS A 93 5.36 6.90 -0.16
CA LYS A 93 5.73 8.16 0.51
C LYS A 93 7.07 8.04 1.21
N GLU A 94 7.26 6.98 1.98
CA GLU A 94 8.49 6.71 2.71
C GLU A 94 9.67 6.56 1.74
N THR A 95 9.46 5.92 0.59
CA THR A 95 10.49 5.79 -0.46
C THR A 95 10.93 7.15 -1.00
N ILE A 96 10.02 8.13 -1.13
CA ILE A 96 10.39 9.49 -1.54
C ILE A 96 11.33 10.13 -0.52
N ASP A 97 11.07 9.94 0.78
CA ASP A 97 11.93 10.52 1.82
C ASP A 97 13.29 9.83 1.88
N ILE A 98 13.35 8.50 1.68
CA ILE A 98 14.61 7.76 1.53
C ILE A 98 15.41 8.27 0.32
N VAL A 99 14.76 8.52 -0.82
CA VAL A 99 15.44 9.06 -2.01
C VAL A 99 16.02 10.45 -1.73
N LYS A 100 15.33 11.30 -0.95
CA LYS A 100 15.91 12.60 -0.55
C LYS A 100 17.15 12.44 0.31
N GLU A 101 17.13 11.51 1.26
CA GLU A 101 18.28 11.21 2.10
C GLU A 101 19.47 10.68 1.28
N GLU A 102 19.20 9.78 0.33
CA GLU A 102 20.20 9.25 -0.60
C GLU A 102 20.80 10.36 -1.48
N MET A 103 19.97 11.28 -1.98
CA MET A 103 20.46 12.43 -2.74
C MET A 103 21.33 13.35 -1.89
N ASN A 104 20.98 13.59 -0.63
CA ASN A 104 21.81 14.36 0.29
C ASN A 104 23.15 13.66 0.55
N LEU A 105 23.14 12.33 0.71
CA LEU A 105 24.36 11.55 0.90
C LEU A 105 25.30 11.66 -0.32
N LEU A 106 24.76 11.70 -1.54
CA LEU A 106 25.55 11.94 -2.75
C LEU A 106 26.18 13.34 -2.75
N VAL A 107 25.44 14.36 -2.35
CA VAL A 107 25.96 15.73 -2.23
C VAL A 107 27.09 15.81 -1.18
N GLU A 108 26.96 15.10 -0.05
CA GLU A 108 28.02 15.01 0.96
C GLU A 108 29.26 14.29 0.43
N ALA A 109 29.09 13.23 -0.38
CA ALA A 109 30.19 12.46 -0.95
C ALA A 109 31.06 13.29 -1.92
N ASP A 110 30.48 14.29 -2.57
CA ASP A 110 31.19 15.20 -3.48
C ASP A 110 32.00 16.28 -2.73
N GLN A 111 31.79 16.47 -1.42
CA GLN A 111 32.51 17.48 -0.65
C GLN A 111 33.93 17.02 -0.27
N PRO A 112 34.95 17.89 -0.40
CA PRO A 112 36.29 17.58 0.05
C PRO A 112 36.32 17.44 1.58
N GLY A 113 36.98 16.40 2.08
CA GLY A 113 37.13 16.15 3.51
C GLY A 113 36.01 15.34 4.16
N ASN A 114 35.06 14.80 3.38
CA ASN A 114 34.08 13.84 3.91
C ASN A 114 34.75 12.51 4.32
N HIS A 115 34.36 11.97 5.46
CA HIS A 115 34.92 10.71 5.98
C HIS A 115 34.24 9.51 5.30
N LEU A 116 35.07 8.61 4.77
CA LEU A 116 34.59 7.41 4.07
C LEU A 116 33.73 6.52 4.98
N ASP A 117 34.08 6.41 6.25
CA ASP A 117 33.36 5.58 7.22
C ASP A 117 31.92 6.08 7.47
N ASP A 118 31.74 7.40 7.53
CA ASP A 118 30.41 8.03 7.69
C ASP A 118 29.55 7.77 6.45
N TYR A 119 30.13 7.92 5.25
CA TYR A 119 29.45 7.62 4.00
C TYR A 119 28.98 6.16 3.94
N ILE A 120 29.87 5.21 4.23
CA ILE A 120 29.56 3.77 4.22
C ILE A 120 28.45 3.46 5.22
N SER A 121 28.54 4.02 6.43
CA SER A 121 27.56 3.79 7.50
C SER A 121 26.17 4.32 7.13
N LYS A 122 26.09 5.55 6.60
CA LYS A 122 24.83 6.14 6.12
C LYS A 122 24.25 5.37 4.93
N LEU A 123 25.09 5.01 3.96
CA LEU A 123 24.66 4.21 2.81
C LEU A 123 24.08 2.86 3.26
N ASN A 124 24.74 2.18 4.18
CA ASN A 124 24.26 0.90 4.70
C ASN A 124 22.92 1.03 5.42
N ALA A 125 22.72 2.11 6.18
CA ALA A 125 21.43 2.40 6.83
C ALA A 125 20.30 2.61 5.80
N ILE A 126 20.55 3.44 4.77
CA ILE A 126 19.61 3.69 3.67
C ILE A 126 19.23 2.38 2.96
N LEU A 127 20.22 1.56 2.60
CA LEU A 127 20.01 0.29 1.93
C LEU A 127 19.20 -0.69 2.80
N SER A 128 19.52 -0.76 4.09
CA SER A 128 18.78 -1.59 5.05
C SER A 128 17.32 -1.14 5.17
N GLN A 129 17.07 0.16 5.21
CA GLN A 129 15.72 0.70 5.25
C GLN A 129 14.92 0.40 3.98
N LYS A 130 15.54 0.54 2.80
CA LYS A 130 14.91 0.16 1.51
C LYS A 130 14.53 -1.32 1.51
N ALA A 131 15.46 -2.20 1.93
CA ALA A 131 15.22 -3.63 2.00
C ALA A 131 14.05 -3.98 2.94
N ALA A 132 14.01 -3.37 4.13
CA ALA A 132 12.92 -3.57 5.08
C ALA A 132 11.55 -3.14 4.52
N GLY A 133 11.47 -1.96 3.90
CA GLY A 133 10.22 -1.46 3.32
C GLY A 133 9.72 -2.31 2.15
N ILE A 134 10.62 -2.85 1.32
CA ILE A 134 10.26 -3.78 0.25
C ILE A 134 9.74 -5.09 0.83
N LEU A 135 10.43 -5.66 1.82
CA LEU A 135 10.05 -6.93 2.43
C LEU A 135 8.67 -6.85 3.10
N GLU A 136 8.39 -5.75 3.79
CA GLU A 136 7.09 -5.55 4.45
C GLU A 136 5.95 -5.44 3.40
N LEU A 137 6.15 -4.70 2.30
CA LEU A 137 5.16 -4.67 1.20
C LEU A 137 4.97 -6.04 0.55
N GLN A 138 6.06 -6.78 0.29
CA GLN A 138 6.00 -8.13 -0.27
C GLN A 138 5.24 -9.10 0.65
N THR A 139 5.41 -8.97 1.97
CA THR A 139 4.69 -9.79 2.94
C THR A 139 3.19 -9.54 2.89
N GLN A 140 2.77 -8.27 2.87
CA GLN A 140 1.36 -7.91 2.74
C GLN A 140 0.76 -8.38 1.41
N LEU A 141 1.51 -8.25 0.32
CA LEU A 141 1.08 -8.71 -1.00
C LEU A 141 0.91 -10.24 -1.03
N ALA A 142 1.87 -10.98 -0.48
CA ALA A 142 1.81 -12.44 -0.42
C ALA A 142 0.64 -12.95 0.44
N GLN A 143 0.33 -12.26 1.55
CA GLN A 143 -0.84 -12.56 2.36
C GLN A 143 -2.12 -12.38 1.54
N PHE A 144 -2.28 -11.23 0.88
CA PHE A 144 -3.47 -10.97 0.05
C PHE A 144 -3.61 -11.99 -1.09
N GLN A 145 -2.51 -12.36 -1.75
CA GLN A 145 -2.51 -13.40 -2.79
C GLN A 145 -2.94 -14.76 -2.26
N ARG A 146 -2.52 -15.14 -1.05
CA ARG A 146 -2.97 -16.37 -0.40
C ARG A 146 -4.48 -16.32 -0.16
N SER A 147 -5.00 -15.23 0.39
CA SER A 147 -6.44 -15.06 0.63
C SER A 147 -7.24 -15.14 -0.68
N LEU A 148 -6.74 -14.55 -1.77
CA LEU A 148 -7.38 -14.66 -3.09
C LEU A 148 -7.49 -16.11 -3.60
N TYR A 149 -6.48 -16.93 -3.31
CA TYR A 149 -6.50 -18.35 -3.66
C TYR A 149 -7.47 -19.14 -2.76
N GLU A 150 -7.44 -18.89 -1.44
CA GLU A 150 -8.33 -19.56 -0.47
C GLU A 150 -9.81 -19.29 -0.77
N PHE A 151 -10.15 -18.06 -1.19
CA PHE A 151 -11.52 -17.69 -1.54
C PHE A 151 -11.89 -17.99 -3.01
N ASN A 152 -11.05 -18.73 -3.75
CA ASN A 152 -11.26 -19.08 -5.18
C ASN A 152 -11.55 -17.88 -6.10
N VAL A 153 -11.06 -16.69 -5.74
CA VAL A 153 -11.20 -15.48 -6.55
C VAL A 153 -10.24 -15.51 -7.74
N LEU A 154 -9.06 -16.10 -7.55
CA LEU A 154 -8.14 -16.41 -8.64
C LEU A 154 -8.45 -17.81 -9.16
N VAL A 155 -9.17 -17.90 -10.27
CA VAL A 155 -9.18 -19.12 -11.09
C VAL A 155 -7.80 -19.24 -11.71
N SER A 156 -7.08 -20.33 -11.45
CA SER A 156 -5.86 -20.66 -12.19
C SER A 156 -6.18 -20.54 -13.68
N SER A 157 -5.62 -19.52 -14.33
CA SER A 157 -5.58 -19.51 -15.79
C SER A 157 -4.51 -20.52 -16.18
N ASP A 158 -4.85 -21.81 -16.09
CA ASP A 158 -4.05 -22.88 -16.70
C ASP A 158 -4.08 -22.64 -18.22
N ASN A 159 -2.97 -22.15 -18.76
CA ASN A 159 -2.67 -22.11 -20.19
C ASN A 159 -1.25 -22.65 -20.41
#